data_AF-A0A917XQU4-F1
#
_entry.id   AF-A0A917XQU4-F1
#
_cell.length_a   1.000
_cell.length_b   1.000
_cell.length_c   1.000
_cell.angle_alpha   90.00
_cell.angle_beta   90.00
_cell.angle_gamma   90.00
#
_symmetry.space_group_name_H-M   'P 1'
#
loop_
_entity.id
_entity.type
_entity.pdbx_description
1 polymer ?
#
loop_
_entity_poly.entity_id
_entity_poly.type
_entity_poly.pdbx_seq_one_letter_code
_entity_poly.pdbx_strand_id
1 'polypeptide(L)'
;MTPPNARHLAAVPANCHLCDLASVPVPAAPGVSVVLLPASGVPRSVGLCEPCQATRPCSDSPDRMGPADVAWRVLTRDAEALLRDYKSGQWLPYEAELRFTESLARLTWTEDSIRAAQRTVPQGKVSLLLDNTAFVLRYTDARDPALLPLRRLVDVLADDAEQQLAPAGT
;
A
#
# COMPACT_ATOMS: atom_id res chain seq x y z
N MET A 1 -28.71 -28.20 25.90
CA MET A 1 -28.65 -27.10 24.91
C MET A 1 -27.70 -26.06 25.44
N THR A 2 -26.45 -26.08 24.96
CA THR A 2 -25.39 -25.15 25.35
C THR A 2 -25.46 -23.95 24.41
N PRO A 3 -25.49 -22.69 24.90
CA PRO A 3 -25.48 -21.54 24.00
C PRO A 3 -24.15 -21.49 23.23
N PRO A 4 -24.14 -21.00 21.97
CA PRO A 4 -22.94 -20.96 21.16
C PRO A 4 -21.93 -19.97 21.75
N ASN A 5 -20.69 -20.47 21.85
CA ASN A 5 -19.44 -19.76 22.10
C ASN A 5 -19.53 -18.26 21.73
N ALA A 6 -19.66 -17.42 22.76
CA ALA A 6 -19.25 -16.03 22.65
C ALA A 6 -17.75 -16.06 22.31
N ARG A 7 -17.42 -15.85 21.03
CA ARG A 7 -16.06 -15.50 20.63
C ARG A 7 -15.64 -14.37 21.54
N HIS A 8 -14.70 -14.63 22.46
CA HIS A 8 -14.10 -13.60 23.26
C HIS A 8 -13.50 -12.58 22.29
N LEU A 9 -14.26 -11.51 22.03
CA LEU A 9 -13.76 -10.28 21.46
C LEU A 9 -12.73 -9.80 22.48
N ALA A 10 -11.46 -10.14 22.25
CA ALA A 10 -10.36 -9.59 23.01
C ALA A 10 -10.57 -8.07 23.07
N ALA A 11 -10.55 -7.51 24.29
CA ALA A 11 -10.79 -6.09 24.50
C ALA A 11 -9.92 -5.29 23.53
N VAL A 12 -10.57 -4.60 22.59
CA VAL A 12 -9.90 -3.73 21.63
C VAL A 12 -9.14 -2.69 22.45
N PRO A 13 -7.83 -2.48 22.21
CA PRO A 13 -7.08 -1.44 22.92
C PRO A 13 -7.80 -0.10 22.82
N ALA A 14 -7.98 0.60 23.94
CA ALA A 14 -8.75 1.83 24.01
C ALA A 14 -8.19 2.97 23.12
N ASN A 15 -6.95 2.83 22.66
CA ASN A 15 -6.24 3.84 21.88
C ASN A 15 -5.78 3.27 20.54
N CYS A 16 -5.73 4.13 19.51
CA CYS A 16 -5.16 3.78 18.23
C CYS A 16 -3.66 3.51 18.36
N HIS A 17 -3.21 2.37 17.85
CA HIS A 17 -1.81 1.93 17.96
C HIS A 17 -0.81 2.85 17.26
N LEU A 18 -1.27 3.54 16.22
CA LEU A 18 -0.47 4.39 15.35
C LEU A 18 -0.64 5.89 15.63
N CYS A 19 -1.52 6.26 16.55
CA CYS A 19 -1.94 7.62 16.80
C CYS A 19 -1.94 7.81 18.34
N ASP A 20 -0.89 8.39 18.95
CA ASP A 20 -0.81 8.61 20.41
C ASP A 20 -1.55 9.88 20.86
N LEU A 21 -2.78 10.04 20.39
CA LEU A 21 -3.56 11.22 20.71
C LEU A 21 -4.56 10.85 21.80
N ALA A 22 -4.26 11.30 23.01
CA ALA A 22 -5.26 11.64 24.03
C ALA A 22 -6.33 12.64 23.51
N SER A 23 -6.22 13.09 22.25
CA SER A 23 -6.99 14.16 21.62
C SER A 23 -7.80 13.73 20.40
N VAL A 24 -7.79 12.45 19.98
CA VAL A 24 -8.70 11.97 18.91
C VAL A 24 -9.78 11.13 19.55
N PRO A 25 -11.04 11.59 19.58
CA PRO A 25 -12.15 10.77 20.06
C PRO A 25 -12.21 9.49 19.24
N VAL A 26 -12.06 8.35 19.92
CA VAL A 26 -12.40 7.05 19.34
C VAL A 26 -13.85 7.13 18.86
N PRO A 27 -14.18 6.78 17.61
CA PRO A 27 -15.58 6.66 17.23
C PRO A 27 -16.22 5.60 18.13
N ALA A 28 -17.35 5.93 18.76
CA ALA A 28 -18.08 5.08 19.71
C ALA A 28 -18.60 3.75 19.13
N ALA A 29 -18.28 3.45 17.88
CA ALA A 29 -18.58 2.18 17.22
C ALA A 29 -17.47 1.16 17.52
N PRO A 30 -17.79 -0.14 17.66
CA PRO A 30 -16.82 -1.17 18.05
C PRO A 30 -15.60 -1.13 17.13
N GLY A 31 -14.50 -0.63 17.68
CA GLY A 31 -13.24 -0.43 16.98
C GLY A 31 -12.78 -1.73 16.36
N VAL A 32 -12.58 -1.72 15.04
CA VAL A 32 -12.06 -2.87 14.33
C VAL A 32 -10.64 -3.15 14.86
N SER A 33 -10.49 -4.23 15.60
CA SER A 33 -9.16 -4.78 15.92
C SER A 33 -8.62 -5.46 14.69
N VAL A 34 -7.47 -5.00 14.18
CA VAL A 34 -6.74 -5.72 13.14
C VAL A 34 -5.62 -6.52 13.80
N VAL A 35 -5.33 -7.70 13.25
CA VAL A 35 -4.10 -8.42 13.61
C VAL A 35 -2.97 -7.74 12.86
N LEU A 36 -2.17 -6.95 13.59
CA LEU A 36 -0.94 -6.43 13.04
C LEU A 36 0.10 -7.54 13.04
N LEU A 37 0.63 -7.82 11.86
CA LEU A 37 1.78 -8.68 11.63
C LEU A 37 3.00 -7.75 11.48
N PRO A 38 3.67 -7.35 12.58
CA PRO A 38 4.82 -6.46 12.47
C PRO A 38 5.97 -7.18 11.76
N ALA A 39 6.84 -6.41 11.11
CA ALA A 39 8.04 -6.95 10.45
C ALA A 39 9.02 -7.63 11.42
N SER A 40 8.92 -7.32 12.72
CA SER A 40 9.60 -8.01 13.81
C SER A 40 8.70 -8.07 15.04
N GLY A 41 8.74 -9.20 15.76
CA GLY A 41 7.94 -9.42 16.97
C GLY A 41 6.70 -10.29 16.74
N VAL A 42 5.93 -10.48 17.82
CA VAL A 42 4.76 -11.37 17.83
C VAL A 42 3.56 -10.65 17.20
N PRO A 43 2.74 -11.35 16.37
CA PRO A 43 1.46 -10.82 15.92
C PRO A 43 0.64 -10.29 17.09
N ARG A 44 0.07 -9.10 16.94
CA ARG A 44 -0.72 -8.47 18.02
C ARG A 44 -1.98 -7.82 17.48
N SER A 45 -3.07 -8.01 18.22
CA SER A 45 -4.32 -7.31 17.95
C SER A 45 -4.16 -5.84 18.36
N VAL A 46 -4.37 -4.93 17.42
CA VAL A 46 -4.26 -3.49 17.64
C VAL A 46 -5.55 -2.79 17.22
N GLY A 47 -5.92 -1.73 17.95
CA GLY A 47 -6.96 -0.81 17.51
C GLY A 47 -6.38 0.22 16.54
N LEU A 48 -7.08 0.52 15.44
CA LEU A 48 -6.74 1.60 14.52
C LEU A 48 -7.94 2.57 14.42
N CYS A 49 -7.69 3.89 14.48
CA CYS A 49 -8.73 4.88 14.17
C CYS A 49 -8.99 4.93 12.66
N GLU A 50 -10.15 5.44 12.24
CA GLU A 50 -10.56 5.53 10.83
C GLU A 50 -9.49 6.19 9.93
N PRO A 51 -8.82 7.29 10.30
CA PRO A 51 -7.67 7.81 9.55
C PRO A 51 -6.51 6.82 9.49
N CYS A 52 -6.07 6.29 10.64
CA CYS A 52 -4.97 5.33 10.70
C CYS A 52 -5.34 4.00 9.95
N GLN A 53 -6.63 3.67 9.71
CA GLN A 53 -7.11 2.57 8.86
C GLN A 53 -7.10 2.92 7.36
N ALA A 54 -7.56 4.12 7.01
CA ALA A 54 -7.66 4.57 5.63
C ALA A 54 -6.29 4.93 5.04
N THR A 55 -5.35 5.37 5.89
CA THR A 55 -4.09 5.94 5.43
C THR A 55 -2.83 5.48 6.15
N ARG A 56 -2.80 4.64 7.22
CA ARG A 56 -1.61 4.18 8.03
C ARG A 56 -0.43 5.18 8.30
N PRO A 57 0.43 4.96 9.32
CA PRO A 57 0.43 5.78 10.54
C PRO A 57 0.40 7.31 10.34
N CYS A 58 -0.53 7.97 11.02
CA CYS A 58 -0.52 9.41 11.26
C CYS A 58 0.54 9.85 12.29
N SER A 59 1.28 8.91 12.91
CA SER A 59 2.38 9.23 13.84
C SER A 59 3.68 9.41 13.07
N ASP A 60 4.30 10.57 13.26
CA ASP A 60 5.66 10.87 12.78
C ASP A 60 6.76 10.37 13.73
N SER A 61 6.40 9.70 14.84
CA SER A 61 7.36 9.19 15.81
C SER A 61 8.12 7.96 15.25
N PRO A 62 9.42 8.08 14.93
CA PRO A 62 10.18 7.02 14.24
C PRO A 62 10.43 5.78 15.11
N ASP A 63 10.40 5.93 16.43
CA ASP A 63 10.48 4.87 17.43
C ASP A 63 9.27 3.93 17.44
N ARG A 64 8.16 4.34 16.80
CA ARG A 64 6.90 3.59 16.76
C ARG A 64 6.57 3.00 15.39
N MET A 65 7.37 3.32 14.38
CA MET A 65 7.20 2.79 13.03
C MET A 65 7.95 1.47 12.88
N GLY A 66 7.24 0.43 12.46
CA GLY A 66 7.90 -0.79 12.00
C GLY A 66 8.53 -0.59 10.61
N PRO A 67 9.47 -1.46 10.19
CA PRO A 67 10.03 -1.44 8.85
C PRO A 67 8.99 -1.39 7.72
N ALA A 68 7.85 -2.07 7.87
CA ALA A 68 6.76 -2.06 6.89
C ALA A 68 6.07 -0.70 6.79
N ASP A 69 5.92 0.02 7.91
CA ASP A 69 5.33 1.36 7.93
C ASP A 69 6.27 2.37 7.23
N VAL A 70 7.59 2.19 7.40
CA VAL A 70 8.60 3.01 6.71
C VAL A 70 8.55 2.76 5.21
N ALA A 71 8.59 1.49 4.78
CA ALA A 71 8.52 1.12 3.37
C ALA A 71 7.23 1.63 2.71
N TRP A 72 6.10 1.55 3.41
CA TRP A 72 4.84 2.07 2.93
C TRP A 72 4.83 3.61 2.81
N ARG A 73 5.37 4.35 3.78
CA ARG A 73 5.50 5.83 3.68
C ARG A 73 6.34 6.24 2.47
N VAL A 74 7.48 5.58 2.29
CA VAL A 74 8.37 5.83 1.15
C VAL A 74 7.63 5.52 -0.16
N LEU A 75 6.98 4.36 -0.25
CA LEU A 75 6.20 3.96 -1.42
C LEU A 75 5.10 4.97 -1.76
N THR A 76 4.36 5.43 -0.76
CA THR A 76 3.27 6.41 -0.95
C THR A 76 3.81 7.73 -1.45
N ARG A 77 4.82 8.29 -0.76
CA ARG A 77 5.46 9.55 -1.15
C ARG A 77 5.98 9.49 -2.57
N ASP A 78 6.71 8.42 -2.91
CA ASP A 78 7.38 8.29 -4.20
C ASP A 78 6.37 8.04 -5.33
N ALA A 79 5.34 7.20 -5.10
CA ALA A 79 4.27 6.98 -6.08
C ALA A 79 3.47 8.27 -6.36
N GLU A 80 3.13 9.05 -5.32
CA GLU A 80 2.43 10.32 -5.48
C GLU A 80 3.29 11.40 -6.16
N ALA A 81 4.59 11.46 -5.85
CA ALA A 81 5.53 12.35 -6.50
C ALA A 81 5.63 12.01 -8.00
N LEU A 82 5.76 10.72 -8.33
CA LEU A 82 5.83 10.27 -9.73
C LEU A 82 4.54 10.54 -10.49
N LEU A 83 3.38 10.31 -9.88
CA LEU A 83 2.10 10.63 -10.51
C LEU A 83 1.97 12.13 -10.77
N ARG A 84 2.47 12.97 -9.87
CA ARG A 84 2.48 14.43 -10.04
C ARG A 84 3.42 14.85 -11.15
N ASP A 85 4.64 14.32 -11.17
CA ASP A 85 5.65 14.60 -12.21
C ASP A 85 5.15 14.17 -13.60
N TYR A 86 4.46 13.03 -13.68
CA TYR A 86 3.84 12.55 -14.91
C TYR A 86 2.74 13.51 -15.39
N LYS A 87 1.80 13.86 -14.49
CA LYS A 87 0.69 14.78 -14.82
C LYS A 87 1.15 16.19 -15.17
N SER A 88 2.29 16.64 -14.64
CA SER A 88 2.88 17.95 -14.96
C SER A 88 3.77 17.92 -16.21
N GLY A 89 4.01 16.75 -16.81
CA GLY A 89 4.94 16.56 -17.93
C GLY A 89 6.41 16.68 -17.54
N GLN A 90 6.73 16.74 -16.24
CA GLN A 90 8.11 16.77 -15.74
C GLN A 90 8.79 15.40 -15.80
N TRP A 91 8.00 14.33 -15.90
CA TRP A 91 8.48 12.98 -16.18
C TRP A 91 7.65 12.35 -17.29
N LEU A 92 8.36 11.88 -18.32
CA LEU A 92 7.80 11.09 -19.40
C LEU A 92 8.41 9.69 -19.32
N PRO A 93 7.63 8.65 -18.99
CA PRO A 93 8.10 7.28 -18.96
C PRO A 93 8.53 6.85 -20.35
N TYR A 94 9.57 6.02 -20.43
CA TYR A 94 9.96 5.42 -21.70
C TYR A 94 8.92 4.38 -22.13
N GLU A 95 8.86 4.08 -23.42
CA GLU A 95 7.93 3.09 -23.98
C GLU A 95 8.01 1.72 -23.27
N ALA A 96 9.22 1.26 -22.94
CA ALA A 96 9.43 0.03 -22.21
C ALA A 96 8.82 0.08 -20.79
N GLU A 97 8.88 1.24 -20.13
CA GLU A 97 8.32 1.47 -18.80
C GLU A 97 6.78 1.52 -18.84
N LEU A 98 6.20 2.10 -19.91
CA LEU A 98 4.76 2.06 -20.18
C LEU A 98 4.27 0.63 -20.40
N ARG A 99 4.93 -0.13 -21.30
CA ARG A 99 4.60 -1.56 -21.54
C ARG A 99 4.72 -2.41 -20.29
N PHE A 100 5.75 -2.15 -19.47
CA PHE A 100 5.91 -2.82 -18.19
C PHE A 100 4.75 -2.49 -17.24
N THR A 101 4.34 -1.23 -17.19
CA THR A 101 3.26 -0.77 -16.29
C THR A 101 1.90 -1.34 -16.70
N GLU A 102 1.62 -1.44 -18.00
CA GLU A 102 0.46 -2.16 -18.52
C GLU A 102 0.44 -3.63 -18.07
N SER A 103 1.59 -4.32 -18.18
CA SER A 103 1.73 -5.71 -17.72
C SER A 103 1.54 -5.82 -16.20
N LEU A 104 2.03 -4.84 -15.45
CA LEU A 104 1.90 -4.75 -14.00
C LEU A 104 0.45 -4.53 -13.56
N ALA A 105 -0.34 -3.74 -14.30
CA ALA A 105 -1.76 -3.49 -14.04
C ALA A 105 -2.61 -4.78 -14.15
N ARG A 106 -2.25 -5.68 -15.06
CA ARG A 106 -2.94 -6.95 -15.29
C ARG A 106 -2.50 -8.06 -14.32
N LEU A 107 -1.41 -7.85 -13.59
CA LEU A 107 -0.85 -8.83 -12.66
C LEU A 107 -1.71 -8.96 -11.40
N THR A 108 -1.86 -10.18 -10.88
CA THR A 108 -2.30 -10.34 -9.48
C THR A 108 -1.14 -10.01 -8.56
N TRP A 109 -1.28 -8.96 -7.74
CA TRP A 109 -0.20 -8.49 -6.88
C TRP A 109 -0.06 -9.37 -5.65
N THR A 110 1.08 -10.04 -5.57
CA THR A 110 1.58 -10.76 -4.39
C THR A 110 3.05 -10.40 -4.23
N GLU A 111 3.65 -10.68 -3.07
CA GLU A 111 5.09 -10.48 -2.91
C GLU A 111 5.87 -11.21 -4.03
N ASP A 112 5.52 -12.48 -4.29
CA ASP A 112 6.21 -13.29 -5.30
C ASP A 112 6.05 -12.76 -6.72
N SER A 113 4.84 -12.32 -7.09
CA SER A 113 4.57 -11.84 -8.45
C SER A 113 5.25 -10.49 -8.71
N ILE A 114 5.30 -9.59 -7.73
CA ILE A 114 6.05 -8.33 -7.83
C ILE A 114 7.55 -8.59 -7.87
N ARG A 115 8.07 -9.51 -7.05
CA ARG A 115 9.49 -9.91 -7.11
C ARG A 115 9.84 -10.53 -8.47
N ALA A 116 8.94 -11.30 -9.07
CA ALA A 116 9.13 -11.82 -10.41
C ALA A 116 9.16 -10.69 -11.45
N ALA A 117 8.21 -9.75 -11.40
CA ALA A 117 8.15 -8.60 -12.30
C ALA A 117 9.40 -7.71 -12.18
N GLN A 118 9.91 -7.52 -10.96
CA GLN A 118 11.13 -6.76 -10.69
C GLN A 118 12.36 -7.29 -11.43
N ARG A 119 12.46 -8.61 -11.67
CA ARG A 119 13.60 -9.17 -12.43
C ARG A 119 13.58 -8.80 -13.91
N THR A 120 12.41 -8.38 -14.40
CA THR A 120 12.16 -8.05 -15.80
C THR A 120 11.93 -6.56 -16.03
N VAL A 121 11.91 -5.76 -14.96
CA VAL A 121 11.60 -4.33 -15.04
C VAL A 121 12.70 -3.61 -15.83
N PRO A 122 12.35 -2.75 -16.80
CA PRO A 122 13.34 -1.85 -17.39
C PRO A 122 13.87 -0.88 -16.34
N GLN A 123 15.09 -0.38 -16.54
CA GLN A 123 15.59 0.72 -15.71
C GLN A 123 14.69 1.94 -15.88
N GLY A 124 14.18 2.47 -14.76
CA GLY A 124 13.18 3.54 -14.78
C GLY A 124 12.72 3.92 -13.39
N LYS A 125 11.89 4.96 -13.28
CA LYS A 125 11.40 5.44 -11.99
C LYS A 125 10.39 4.47 -11.36
N VAL A 126 9.62 3.73 -12.16
CA VAL A 126 8.71 2.67 -11.70
C VAL A 126 9.48 1.52 -11.03
N SER A 127 10.68 1.18 -11.51
CA SER A 127 11.51 0.12 -10.93
C SER A 127 11.88 0.37 -9.47
N LEU A 128 12.03 1.65 -9.09
CA LEU A 128 12.37 2.08 -7.73
C LEU A 128 11.25 1.82 -6.72
N LEU A 129 10.01 1.66 -7.19
CA LEU A 129 8.85 1.41 -6.34
C LEU A 129 8.69 -0.08 -6.01
N LEU A 130 9.20 -0.99 -6.85
CA LEU A 130 8.90 -2.42 -6.77
C LEU A 130 9.48 -3.10 -5.53
N ASP A 131 10.65 -2.66 -5.06
CA ASP A 131 11.26 -3.19 -3.83
C ASP A 131 10.37 -2.94 -2.61
N ASN A 132 9.95 -1.68 -2.43
CA ASN A 132 9.04 -1.30 -1.36
C ASN A 132 7.67 -1.96 -1.52
N THR A 133 7.20 -2.14 -2.76
CA THR A 133 5.93 -2.81 -3.06
C THR A 133 5.96 -4.28 -2.63
N ALA A 134 6.99 -5.02 -3.05
CA ALA A 134 7.17 -6.42 -2.65
C ALA A 134 7.30 -6.55 -1.13
N PHE A 135 8.04 -5.63 -0.50
CA PHE A 135 8.18 -5.61 0.95
C PHE A 135 6.86 -5.34 1.66
N VAL A 136 6.04 -4.40 1.19
CA VAL A 136 4.71 -4.12 1.76
C VAL A 136 3.78 -5.32 1.58
N LEU A 137 3.75 -5.94 0.40
CA LEU A 137 2.93 -7.12 0.10
C LEU A 137 3.29 -8.37 0.91
N ARG A 138 4.47 -8.41 1.54
CA ARG A 138 4.81 -9.44 2.52
C ARG A 138 3.92 -9.39 3.77
N TYR A 139 3.40 -8.22 4.11
CA TYR A 139 2.69 -7.95 5.35
C TYR A 139 1.22 -7.56 5.14
N THR A 140 0.80 -7.39 3.88
CA THR A 140 -0.58 -7.03 3.55
C THR A 140 -1.09 -7.65 2.26
N ASP A 141 -2.40 -7.62 2.08
CA ASP A 141 -3.05 -8.09 0.87
C ASP A 141 -3.02 -7.04 -0.27
N ALA A 142 -3.21 -7.51 -1.50
CA ALA A 142 -3.15 -6.68 -2.69
C ALA A 142 -4.13 -5.49 -2.68
N ARG A 143 -5.27 -5.62 -1.97
CA ARG A 143 -6.34 -4.63 -1.90
C ARG A 143 -6.17 -3.68 -0.73
N ASP A 144 -5.09 -3.81 0.04
CA ASP A 144 -4.81 -2.92 1.16
C ASP A 144 -4.72 -1.46 0.66
N PRO A 145 -5.39 -0.52 1.37
CA PRO A 145 -5.30 0.91 1.08
C PRO A 145 -3.88 1.46 0.92
N ALA A 146 -2.90 0.85 1.58
CA ALA A 146 -1.48 1.16 1.50
C ALA A 146 -0.93 1.15 0.06
N LEU A 147 -1.51 0.32 -0.82
CA LEU A 147 -1.09 0.16 -2.20
C LEU A 147 -1.86 1.08 -3.17
N LEU A 148 -2.87 1.82 -2.70
CA LEU A 148 -3.70 2.68 -3.56
C LEU A 148 -2.91 3.75 -4.32
N PRO A 149 -1.94 4.48 -3.71
CA PRO A 149 -1.16 5.47 -4.45
C PRO A 149 -0.41 4.85 -5.63
N LEU A 150 0.19 3.68 -5.43
CA LEU A 150 0.89 2.95 -6.48
C LEU A 150 -0.10 2.41 -7.53
N ARG A 151 -1.23 1.83 -7.11
CA ARG A 151 -2.28 1.36 -8.05
C ARG A 151 -2.73 2.50 -8.95
N ARG A 152 -3.03 3.68 -8.40
CA ARG A 152 -3.41 4.85 -9.19
C ARG A 152 -2.35 5.28 -10.19
N LEU A 153 -1.07 5.24 -9.81
CA LEU A 153 0.03 5.51 -10.74
C LEU A 153 0.05 4.48 -11.86
N VAL A 154 -0.01 3.20 -11.51
CA VAL A 154 0.01 2.09 -12.48
C VAL A 154 -1.18 2.16 -13.44
N ASP A 155 -2.39 2.42 -12.93
CA ASP A 155 -3.61 2.53 -13.74
C ASP A 155 -3.50 3.69 -14.74
N VAL A 156 -3.07 4.88 -14.29
CA VAL A 156 -2.90 6.05 -15.19
C VAL A 156 -1.88 5.78 -16.29
N LEU A 157 -0.76 5.15 -15.95
CA LEU A 157 0.29 4.83 -16.91
C LEU A 157 -0.12 3.69 -17.85
N ALA A 158 -0.90 2.72 -17.38
CA ALA A 158 -1.43 1.64 -18.20
C ALA A 158 -2.47 2.16 -19.20
N ASP A 159 -3.37 3.05 -18.78
CA ASP A 159 -4.34 3.69 -19.65
C ASP A 159 -3.64 4.49 -20.78
N ASP A 160 -2.57 5.21 -20.45
CA ASP A 160 -1.78 5.96 -21.43
C ASP A 160 -0.98 5.02 -22.36
N ALA A 161 -0.44 3.93 -21.83
CA ALA A 161 0.21 2.90 -22.64
C ALA A 161 -0.75 2.32 -23.68
N GLU A 162 -1.99 2.00 -23.29
CA GLU A 162 -3.02 1.51 -24.21
C GLU A 162 -3.34 2.54 -25.31
N GLN A 163 -3.34 3.84 -24.99
CA GLN A 163 -3.58 4.92 -25.96
C GLN A 163 -2.40 5.15 -26.91
N GLN A 164 -1.17 5.12 -26.41
CA GLN A 164 0.03 5.42 -27.18
C GLN A 164 0.54 4.23 -28.01
N LEU A 165 0.27 3.01 -27.54
CA LEU A 165 0.77 1.77 -28.15
C LEU A 165 -0.29 1.04 -28.98
N ALA A 166 -1.53 1.53 -28.99
CA ALA A 166 -2.54 1.06 -29.93
C ALA A 166 -1.98 1.19 -31.37
N PRO A 167 -2.07 0.14 -32.18
CA PRO A 167 -1.60 0.21 -33.56
C PRO A 167 -2.35 1.33 -34.27
N ALA A 168 -1.61 2.28 -34.85
CA ALA A 168 -2.18 3.25 -35.77
C ALA A 168 -3.00 2.46 -36.81
N GLY A 169 -4.30 2.76 -36.87
CA GLY A 169 -5.29 1.99 -37.61
C GLY A 169 -4.80 1.59 -39.00
N THR A 170 -5.02 0.30 -39.29
CA THR A 170 -4.82 -0.34 -40.60
C THR A 170 -5.77 0.23 -41.63
#